data_AF-A0A7C3TQ33-F1
#
_entry.id   AF-A0A7C3TQ33-F1
#
_cell.length_a   1.000
_cell.length_b   1.000
_cell.length_c   1.000
_cell.angle_alpha   90.00
_cell.angle_beta   90.00
_cell.angle_gamma   90.00
#
_symmetry.space_group_name_H-M   'P 1'
#
loop_
_entity.id
_entity.type
_entity.pdbx_description
1 polymer ?
#
loop_
_entity_poly.entity_id
_entity_poly.type
_entity_poly.pdbx_seq_one_letter_code
_entity_poly.pdbx_strand_id
1 'polypeptide(L)'
;MGCHLIFKVSVIGIIILSMFSTAFAQKDKQIQQNNQSAVQSNVPPIIFEEPERKDPFIAGVLSWSWSGLGQFYTQNYKKGSAFLLADLAEKGALVYMLFYISEQYSSSDQGVNWSDISRKDQTIVVGLLFSIFLTRVFSVVDAVD
;
A
#
# COMPACT_ATOMS: atom_id res chain seq x y z
N MET A 1 20.36 -24.42 1.83
CA MET A 1 19.98 -24.10 0.44
C MET A 1 18.92 -22.98 0.33
N GLY A 2 18.23 -22.58 1.43
CA GLY A 2 17.17 -21.55 1.41
C GLY A 2 17.64 -20.09 1.34
N CYS A 3 18.84 -19.76 1.82
CA CYS A 3 19.36 -18.38 1.84
C CYS A 3 19.47 -17.75 0.43
N HIS A 4 19.73 -18.59 -0.59
CA HIS A 4 19.87 -18.14 -1.97
C HIS A 4 18.52 -17.82 -2.65
N LEU A 5 17.41 -18.39 -2.14
CA LEU A 5 16.06 -18.17 -2.63
C LEU A 5 15.47 -16.87 -2.05
N ILE A 6 15.69 -16.65 -0.75
CA ILE A 6 15.26 -15.43 -0.04
C ILE A 6 15.94 -14.18 -0.65
N PHE A 7 17.24 -14.28 -0.97
CA PHE A 7 17.97 -13.19 -1.62
C PHE A 7 17.42 -12.87 -3.02
N LYS A 8 17.05 -13.89 -3.81
CA LYS A 8 16.48 -13.70 -5.16
C LYS A 8 15.10 -13.04 -5.11
N VAL A 9 14.22 -13.46 -4.20
CA VAL A 9 12.88 -12.86 -4.04
C VAL A 9 12.97 -11.40 -3.56
N SER A 10 13.91 -11.12 -2.64
CA SER A 10 14.17 -9.74 -2.16
C SER A 10 14.67 -8.82 -3.28
N VAL A 11 15.63 -9.29 -4.09
CA VAL A 11 16.17 -8.50 -5.23
C VAL A 11 15.09 -8.24 -6.28
N ILE A 12 14.24 -9.23 -6.59
CA ILE A 12 13.13 -9.05 -7.53
C ILE A 12 12.11 -8.03 -6.98
N GLY A 13 11.81 -8.06 -5.67
CA GLY A 13 10.95 -7.07 -5.03
C GLY A 13 11.50 -5.64 -5.10
N ILE A 14 12.81 -5.47 -4.90
CA ILE A 14 13.49 -4.17 -5.03
C ILE A 14 13.48 -3.68 -6.49
N ILE A 15 13.67 -4.57 -7.46
CA ILE A 15 13.59 -4.23 -8.88
C ILE A 15 12.17 -3.80 -9.27
N ILE A 16 11.13 -4.50 -8.80
CA ILE A 16 9.73 -4.13 -9.07
C ILE A 16 9.38 -2.79 -8.40
N LEU A 17 9.85 -2.54 -7.17
CA LEU A 17 9.62 -1.29 -6.45
C LEU A 17 10.33 -0.09 -7.10
N SER A 18 11.55 -0.31 -7.61
CA SER A 18 12.30 0.73 -8.35
C SER A 18 11.67 1.04 -9.72
N MET A 19 11.13 0.03 -10.42
CA MET A 19 10.39 0.24 -11.67
C MET A 19 9.05 0.95 -11.47
N PHE A 20 8.37 0.70 -10.34
CA PHE A 20 7.18 1.47 -9.98
C PHE A 20 7.51 2.94 -9.67
N SER A 21 8.61 3.20 -8.95
CA SER A 21 9.04 4.57 -8.61
C SER A 21 9.41 5.41 -9.85
N THR A 22 10.04 4.80 -10.86
CA THR A 22 10.38 5.50 -12.10
C THR A 22 9.17 5.74 -13.00
N ALA A 23 8.18 4.84 -13.01
CA ALA A 23 6.92 5.04 -13.72
C ALA A 23 6.11 6.23 -13.16
N PHE A 24 6.09 6.41 -11.84
CA PHE A 24 5.45 7.57 -11.20
C PHE A 24 6.20 8.88 -11.49
N ALA A 25 7.54 8.88 -11.43
CA ALA A 25 8.36 10.06 -11.78
C ALA A 25 8.23 10.47 -13.26
N GLN A 26 7.96 9.53 -14.15
CA GLN A 26 7.76 9.82 -15.58
C GLN A 26 6.39 10.45 -15.87
N LYS A 27 5.35 10.11 -15.08
CA LYS A 27 4.02 10.73 -15.22
C LYS A 27 4.04 12.21 -14.82
N ASP A 28 4.76 12.58 -13.77
CA ASP A 28 4.96 13.99 -13.38
C ASP A 28 5.72 14.80 -14.45
N LYS A 29 6.75 14.19 -15.09
CA LYS A 29 7.50 14.85 -16.16
C LYS A 29 6.69 15.05 -17.44
N GLN A 30 5.83 14.09 -17.81
CA GLN A 30 4.95 14.27 -18.97
C GLN A 30 3.85 15.30 -18.72
N ILE A 31 3.35 15.41 -17.48
CA ILE A 31 2.40 16.47 -17.11
C ILE A 31 3.09 17.85 -17.15
N GLN A 32 4.35 17.97 -16.69
CA GLN A 32 5.10 19.24 -16.76
C GLN A 32 5.53 19.64 -18.18
N GLN A 33 5.94 18.68 -19.02
CA GLN A 33 6.40 18.96 -20.38
C GLN A 33 5.23 19.29 -21.33
N ASN A 34 4.07 18.64 -21.16
CA ASN A 34 2.84 18.99 -21.86
C ASN A 34 2.37 20.42 -21.47
N ASN A 35 2.53 20.79 -20.20
CA ASN A 35 2.21 22.12 -19.72
C ASN A 35 3.18 23.22 -20.21
N GLN A 36 4.46 22.94 -20.50
CA GLN A 36 5.39 23.97 -21.00
C GLN A 36 5.20 24.28 -22.50
N SER A 37 4.80 23.32 -23.33
CA SER A 37 4.51 23.58 -24.75
C SER A 37 3.15 24.26 -24.97
N ALA A 38 2.26 24.26 -23.98
CA ALA A 38 0.95 24.91 -24.04
C ALA A 38 0.94 26.38 -23.55
N VAL A 39 2.06 26.90 -23.03
CA VAL A 39 2.16 28.26 -22.41
C VAL A 39 2.27 29.40 -23.45
N GLN A 40 1.93 29.14 -24.72
CA GLN A 40 1.92 30.18 -25.77
C GLN A 40 0.60 30.26 -26.53
N SER A 41 -0.53 30.11 -25.86
CA SER A 41 -1.76 30.78 -26.30
C SER A 41 -2.64 31.12 -25.09
N ASN A 42 -3.23 32.32 -25.14
CA ASN A 42 -4.09 32.93 -24.11
C ASN A 42 -4.97 31.95 -23.33
N VAL A 43 -4.80 31.84 -22.00
CA VAL A 43 -5.74 31.15 -21.11
C VAL A 43 -5.95 31.99 -19.81
N PRO A 44 -7.21 32.17 -19.34
CA PRO A 44 -7.61 33.09 -18.25
C PRO A 44 -7.14 32.58 -16.86
N PRO A 45 -7.40 33.30 -15.73
CA PRO A 45 -6.60 33.15 -14.51
C PRO A 45 -6.72 31.73 -13.95
N ILE A 46 -5.61 31.22 -13.41
CA ILE A 46 -5.50 29.92 -12.74
C ILE A 46 -6.48 29.91 -11.57
N ILE A 47 -7.67 29.37 -11.80
CA ILE A 47 -8.59 28.98 -10.75
C ILE A 47 -7.94 27.76 -10.11
N PHE A 48 -7.58 27.86 -8.82
CA PHE A 48 -7.39 26.68 -8.01
C PHE A 48 -8.71 25.91 -8.07
N GLU A 49 -8.73 24.87 -8.90
CA GLU A 49 -9.87 23.99 -9.07
C GLU A 49 -10.16 23.38 -7.68
N GLU A 50 -11.18 23.92 -7.01
CA GLU A 50 -11.70 23.36 -5.78
C GLU A 50 -12.02 21.89 -6.07
N PRO A 51 -11.51 20.93 -5.28
CA PRO A 51 -11.62 19.52 -5.62
C PRO A 51 -13.11 19.21 -5.81
N GLU A 52 -13.45 18.80 -7.04
CA GLU A 52 -14.81 18.41 -7.41
C GLU A 52 -15.34 17.51 -6.30
N ARG A 53 -16.40 17.94 -5.61
CA ARG A 53 -16.87 17.30 -4.38
C ARG A 53 -17.34 15.88 -4.71
N LYS A 54 -16.45 14.91 -4.52
CA LYS A 54 -16.72 13.52 -4.91
C LYS A 54 -17.56 12.81 -3.86
N ASP A 55 -18.28 11.79 -4.30
CA ASP A 55 -19.22 11.08 -3.44
C ASP A 55 -18.49 10.37 -2.28
N PRO A 56 -18.81 10.70 -1.02
CA PRO A 56 -18.14 10.11 0.14
C PRO A 56 -18.41 8.61 0.26
N PHE A 57 -19.57 8.15 -0.25
CA PHE A 57 -19.88 6.73 -0.31
C PHE A 57 -18.93 5.96 -1.24
N ILE A 58 -18.63 6.53 -2.43
CA ILE A 58 -17.72 5.91 -3.39
C ILE A 58 -16.29 5.91 -2.83
N ALA A 59 -15.87 7.01 -2.18
CA ALA A 59 -14.59 7.08 -1.50
C ALA A 59 -14.46 6.01 -0.39
N GLY A 60 -15.49 5.81 0.42
CA GLY A 60 -15.53 4.78 1.46
C GLY A 60 -15.45 3.35 0.89
N VAL A 61 -16.22 3.04 -0.16
CA VAL A 61 -16.19 1.72 -0.81
C VAL A 61 -14.82 1.46 -1.46
N LEU A 62 -14.22 2.47 -2.08
CA LEU A 62 -12.89 2.38 -2.67
C LEU A 62 -11.82 2.11 -1.61
N SER A 63 -11.85 2.83 -0.49
CA SER A 63 -10.92 2.60 0.63
C SER A 63 -11.13 1.25 1.31
N TRP A 64 -12.34 0.68 1.24
CA TRP A 64 -12.59 -0.69 1.71
C TRP A 64 -11.96 -1.75 0.81
N SER A 65 -12.00 -1.53 -0.51
CA SER A 65 -11.34 -2.40 -1.49
C SER A 65 -9.82 -2.38 -1.30
N TRP A 66 -9.24 -1.17 -1.24
CA TRP A 66 -7.82 -0.96 -1.03
C TRP A 66 -7.57 0.29 -0.20
N SER A 67 -6.82 0.15 0.89
CA SER A 67 -6.47 1.28 1.76
C SER A 67 -5.80 2.40 0.96
N GLY A 68 -6.34 3.61 1.04
CA GLY A 68 -5.85 4.79 0.34
C GLY A 68 -6.53 5.10 -1.00
N LEU A 69 -7.26 4.16 -1.63
CA LEU A 69 -7.93 4.43 -2.93
C LEU A 69 -9.01 5.51 -2.82
N GLY A 70 -9.75 5.58 -1.71
CA GLY A 70 -10.75 6.64 -1.50
C GLY A 70 -10.11 8.02 -1.43
N GLN A 71 -8.94 8.13 -0.81
CA GLN A 71 -8.15 9.36 -0.75
C GLN A 71 -7.57 9.73 -2.13
N PHE A 72 -7.16 8.75 -2.95
CA PHE A 72 -6.81 9.01 -4.35
C PHE A 72 -8.01 9.50 -5.16
N TYR A 73 -9.18 8.94 -4.89
CA TYR A 73 -10.42 9.37 -5.51
C TYR A 73 -10.73 10.82 -5.14
N THR A 74 -10.70 11.20 -3.87
CA THR A 74 -10.91 12.59 -3.39
C THR A 74 -9.74 13.54 -3.65
N GLN A 75 -8.77 13.16 -4.48
CA GLN A 75 -7.57 13.94 -4.83
C GLN A 75 -6.64 14.26 -3.63
N ASN A 76 -6.81 13.59 -2.50
CA ASN A 76 -5.93 13.68 -1.33
C ASN A 76 -4.76 12.68 -1.42
N TYR A 77 -3.86 12.92 -2.37
CA TYR A 77 -2.73 12.02 -2.67
C TYR A 77 -1.76 11.84 -1.50
N LYS A 78 -1.62 12.84 -0.63
CA LYS A 78 -0.73 12.77 0.53
C LYS A 78 -1.24 11.75 1.55
N LYS A 79 -2.53 11.77 1.86
CA LYS A 79 -3.13 10.78 2.77
C LYS A 79 -3.23 9.41 2.10
N GLY A 80 -3.64 9.37 0.83
CA GLY A 80 -3.77 8.12 0.07
C GLY A 80 -2.45 7.36 -0.06
N SER A 81 -1.34 8.06 -0.34
CA SER A 81 -0.01 7.44 -0.38
C SER A 81 0.46 6.92 0.99
N ALA A 82 0.15 7.63 2.08
CA ALA A 82 0.47 7.17 3.43
C ALA A 82 -0.28 5.88 3.80
N PHE A 83 -1.59 5.80 3.51
CA PHE A 83 -2.38 4.58 3.72
C PHE A 83 -1.93 3.42 2.82
N LEU A 84 -1.57 3.69 1.57
CA LEU A 84 -0.98 2.67 0.70
C LEU A 84 0.34 2.13 1.23
N LEU A 85 1.21 3.01 1.72
CA LEU A 85 2.50 2.61 2.27
C LEU A 85 2.32 1.79 3.56
N ALA A 86 1.37 2.18 4.41
CA ALA A 86 1.00 1.42 5.60
C ALA A 86 0.49 0.02 5.22
N ASP A 87 -0.45 -0.07 4.27
CA ASP A 87 -1.00 -1.35 3.80
C ASP A 87 0.09 -2.24 3.14
N LEU A 88 1.03 -1.65 2.40
CA LEU A 88 2.18 -2.37 1.86
C LEU A 88 3.11 -2.89 2.96
N ALA A 89 3.42 -2.05 3.96
CA ALA A 89 4.27 -2.42 5.07
C ALA A 89 3.66 -3.54 5.91
N GLU A 90 2.35 -3.47 6.19
CA GLU A 90 1.63 -4.50 6.94
C GLU A 90 1.57 -5.83 6.19
N LYS A 91 1.30 -5.83 4.87
CA LYS A 91 1.36 -7.04 4.04
C LYS A 91 2.78 -7.63 4.00
N GLY A 92 3.78 -6.77 3.87
CA GLY A 92 5.19 -7.17 3.92
C GLY A 92 5.54 -7.84 5.25
N ALA A 93 5.10 -7.25 6.36
CA ALA A 93 5.28 -7.82 7.70
C ALA A 93 4.54 -9.16 7.86
N LEU A 94 3.33 -9.30 7.29
CA LEU A 94 2.57 -10.55 7.32
C LEU A 94 3.29 -11.67 6.57
N VAL A 95 3.77 -11.38 5.36
CA VAL A 95 4.52 -12.34 4.54
C VAL A 95 5.81 -12.73 5.25
N TYR A 96 6.53 -11.76 5.82
CA TYR A 96 7.71 -12.03 6.63
C TYR A 96 7.39 -12.97 7.81
N MET A 97 6.32 -12.69 8.55
CA MET A 97 5.92 -13.53 9.69
C MET A 97 5.51 -14.94 9.24
N LEU A 98 4.83 -15.06 8.11
CA LEU A 98 4.45 -16.37 7.56
C LEU A 98 5.68 -17.21 7.21
N PHE A 99 6.69 -16.60 6.59
CA PHE A 99 7.97 -17.27 6.33
C PHE A 99 8.70 -17.64 7.62
N TYR A 100 8.76 -16.72 8.60
CA TYR A 100 9.37 -16.99 9.90
C TYR A 100 8.72 -18.19 10.60
N ILE A 101 7.39 -18.23 10.64
CA ILE A 101 6.64 -19.33 11.26
C ILE A 101 6.86 -20.63 10.48
N SER A 102 6.84 -20.57 9.15
CA SER A 102 7.11 -21.73 8.30
C SER A 102 8.53 -22.26 8.46
N GLU A 103 9.53 -21.45 8.76
CA GLU A 103 10.90 -21.94 8.94
C GLU A 103 11.13 -22.47 10.37
N GLN A 104 10.55 -21.80 11.36
CA GLN A 104 10.77 -22.11 12.77
C GLN A 104 9.93 -23.30 13.27
N TYR A 105 8.71 -23.47 12.75
CA TYR A 105 7.74 -24.44 13.26
C TYR A 105 7.36 -25.53 12.23
N SER A 106 7.89 -25.47 11.01
CA SER A 106 7.69 -26.57 10.05
C SER A 106 8.57 -27.76 10.44
N SER A 107 7.92 -28.90 10.67
CA SER A 107 8.59 -30.18 10.83
C SER A 107 8.55 -30.94 9.51
N SER A 108 9.55 -31.78 9.25
CA SER A 108 9.91 -32.36 7.94
C SER A 108 8.79 -33.08 7.15
N ASP A 109 7.62 -33.32 7.73
CA ASP A 109 6.51 -34.00 7.04
C ASP A 109 5.11 -33.57 7.54
N GLN A 110 5.00 -32.49 8.32
CA GLN A 110 3.72 -32.00 8.85
C GLN A 110 3.57 -30.49 8.68
N GLY A 111 2.38 -30.05 8.27
CA GLY A 111 2.04 -28.64 8.18
C GLY A 111 2.10 -27.95 9.55
N VAL A 112 2.31 -26.64 9.56
CA VAL A 112 2.40 -25.87 10.80
C VAL A 112 1.04 -25.86 11.51
N ASN A 113 0.98 -26.36 12.74
CA ASN A 113 -0.22 -26.31 13.56
C ASN A 113 -0.21 -25.08 14.47
N TRP A 114 -1.35 -24.40 14.59
CA TRP A 114 -1.46 -23.17 15.39
C TRP A 114 -1.12 -23.40 16.86
N SER A 115 -1.50 -24.56 17.41
CA SER A 115 -1.25 -24.93 18.81
C SER A 115 0.24 -25.01 19.17
N ASP A 116 1.08 -25.27 18.17
CA ASP A 116 2.50 -25.57 18.37
C ASP A 116 3.36 -24.29 18.31
N ILE A 117 2.75 -23.19 17.86
CA ILE A 117 3.37 -21.86 17.82
C ILE A 117 3.42 -21.28 19.25
N SER A 118 4.56 -20.70 19.61
CA SER A 118 4.70 -20.00 20.89
C SER A 118 3.63 -18.91 21.07
N ARG A 119 3.11 -18.76 22.29
CA ARG A 119 2.11 -17.72 22.63
C ARG A 119 2.57 -16.31 22.26
N LYS A 120 3.87 -16.04 22.33
CA LYS A 120 4.45 -14.75 21.94
C LYS A 120 4.22 -14.49 20.44
N ASP A 121 4.55 -15.47 19.60
CA ASP A 121 4.45 -15.34 18.14
C ASP A 121 2.98 -15.34 17.69
N GLN A 122 2.13 -16.14 18.33
CA GLN A 122 0.68 -16.07 18.14
C GLN A 122 0.14 -14.66 18.41
N THR A 123 0.58 -14.04 19.52
CA THR A 123 0.15 -12.68 19.88
C THR A 123 0.63 -11.65 18.86
N ILE A 124 1.83 -11.80 18.31
CA ILE A 124 2.35 -10.93 17.25
C ILE A 124 1.51 -11.07 15.98
N VAL A 125 1.17 -12.30 15.57
CA VAL A 125 0.32 -12.54 14.38
C VAL A 125 -1.07 -11.95 14.57
N VAL A 126 -1.71 -12.21 15.72
CA VAL A 126 -3.03 -11.65 16.03
C VAL A 126 -2.98 -10.13 16.09
N GLY A 127 -1.95 -9.55 16.73
CA GLY A 127 -1.75 -8.12 16.78
C GLY A 127 -1.55 -7.49 15.40
N LEU A 128 -0.82 -8.17 14.51
CA LEU A 128 -0.63 -7.71 13.14
C LEU A 128 -1.92 -7.76 12.32
N LEU A 129 -2.71 -8.84 12.44
CA LEU A 129 -4.04 -8.92 11.80
C LEU A 129 -4.99 -7.84 12.33
N PHE A 130 -4.93 -7.56 13.63
CA PHE A 130 -5.71 -6.49 14.24
C PHE A 130 -5.26 -5.11 13.76
N SER A 131 -3.95 -4.87 13.61
CA SER A 131 -3.41 -3.64 13.01
C SER A 131 -3.96 -3.43 11.60
N ILE A 132 -3.91 -4.46 10.75
CA ILE A 132 -4.42 -4.40 9.37
C ILE A 132 -5.90 -4.02 9.34
N PHE A 133 -6.67 -4.63 10.24
CA PHE A 133 -8.09 -4.30 10.38
C PHE A 133 -8.29 -2.83 10.78
N LEU A 134 -7.56 -2.34 11.78
CA LEU A 134 -7.64 -0.94 12.21
C LEU A 134 -7.22 0.02 11.10
N THR A 135 -6.11 -0.23 10.41
CA THR A 135 -5.62 0.59 9.30
C THR A 135 -6.67 0.69 8.20
N ARG A 136 -7.37 -0.41 7.88
CA ARG A 136 -8.50 -0.38 6.93
C ARG A 136 -9.67 0.48 7.42
N VAL A 137 -10.09 0.31 8.67
CA VAL A 137 -11.19 1.10 9.25
C VAL A 137 -10.84 2.59 9.23
N PHE A 138 -9.63 2.96 9.66
CA PHE A 138 -9.17 4.35 9.63
C PHE A 138 -9.09 4.90 8.20
N SER A 139 -8.62 4.11 7.24
CA SER A 139 -8.57 4.54 5.83
C SER A 139 -9.97 4.79 5.26
N VAL A 140 -10.98 4.05 5.69
CA VAL A 140 -12.37 4.23 5.25
C VAL A 140 -12.98 5.45 5.91
N VAL A 141 -12.81 5.62 7.22
CA VAL A 141 -13.31 6.80 7.94
C VAL A 141 -12.69 8.09 7.36
N ASP A 142 -11.37 8.12 7.18
CA ASP A 142 -10.67 9.29 6.61
C ASP A 142 -10.99 9.53 5.13
N ALA A 143 -11.51 8.54 4.40
CA ALA A 143 -11.95 8.74 3.02
C ALA A 143 -13.39 9.29 2.92
N VAL A 144 -14.20 9.09 3.96
CA VAL A 144 -15.58 9.54 4.05
C VAL A 144 -15.68 10.95 4.67
N ASP A 145 -14.76 11.27 5.59
CA ASP A 145 -14.60 12.59 6.21
C ASP A 145 -13.96 13.63 5.27
#